data_AF-A0A839Z8F8-F1
#
_entry.id   AF-A0A839Z8F8-F1
#
_cell.length_a   1.000
_cell.length_b   1.000
_cell.length_c   1.000
_cell.angle_alpha   90.00
_cell.angle_beta   90.00
_cell.angle_gamma   90.00
#
_symmetry.space_group_name_H-M   'P 1'
#
loop_
_entity.id
_entity.type
_entity.pdbx_description
1 polymer ?
#
loop_
_entity_poly.entity_id
_entity_poly.type
_entity_poly.pdbx_seq_one_letter_code
_entity_poly.pdbx_strand_id
1 'polypeptide(L)' 'MNRRPDPAIFTAVTPAMRELIENVVEDLMLLLDEIDGDPDAEDDDPPEEGDNGIAENGLL' A
#
# COMPACT_ATOMS: atom_id res chain seq x y z
N MET A 1 19.86 1.53 30.79
CA MET A 1 19.96 2.84 30.13
C MET A 1 18.88 2.89 29.06
N ASN A 2 17.81 3.63 29.29
CA ASN A 2 16.72 3.75 28.31
C ASN A 2 17.18 4.74 27.23
N ARG A 3 17.53 4.25 26.03
CA ARG A 3 17.78 5.11 24.87
C ARG A 3 16.48 5.82 24.57
N ARG A 4 16.43 7.13 24.78
CA ARG A 4 15.35 7.95 24.22
C ARG A 4 15.44 7.82 22.69
N PRO A 5 14.33 7.58 21.99
CA PRO A 5 14.35 7.65 20.53
C PRO A 5 14.87 9.03 20.14
N ASP A 6 15.82 9.05 19.21
CA ASP A 6 16.35 10.30 18.67
C ASP A 6 15.18 11.15 18.13
N PRO A 7 15.22 12.48 18.29
CA PRO A 7 14.16 13.34 17.80
C PRO A 7 13.95 13.09 16.30
N ALA A 8 12.72 12.75 15.91
CA ALA A 8 12.38 12.52 14.52
C ALA A 8 12.66 13.80 13.72
N ILE A 9 13.68 13.75 12.87
CA ILE A 9 14.00 14.85 11.95
C ILE A 9 13.06 14.70 10.76
N PHE A 10 12.06 15.57 10.68
CA PHE A 10 11.20 15.66 9.51
C PHE A 10 11.98 16.29 8.36
N THR A 11 12.37 15.46 7.40
CA THR A 11 12.97 15.93 6.15
C THR A 11 11.84 16.14 5.16
N ALA A 12 11.72 17.37 4.64
CA ALA A 12 10.77 17.65 3.57
C ALA A 12 11.17 16.87 2.31
N VAL A 13 10.24 16.08 1.78
CA VAL A 13 10.44 15.37 0.50
C VAL A 13 10.43 16.41 -0.61
N THR A 14 11.55 16.52 -1.32
CA THR A 14 11.64 17.41 -2.48
C THR A 14 10.99 16.75 -3.70
N PRO A 15 10.57 17.52 -4.73
CA PRO A 15 10.03 16.96 -5.95
C PRO A 15 10.96 15.94 -6.62
N ALA A 16 12.28 16.18 -6.63
CA ALA A 16 13.26 15.25 -7.18
C ALA A 16 13.38 13.96 -6.36
N MET A 17 13.29 14.04 -5.03
CA MET A 17 13.25 12.84 -4.18
C MET A 17 12.00 12.01 -4.44
N ARG A 18 10.87 12.67 -4.65
CA ARG A 18 9.62 12.00 -5.01
C ARG A 18 9.76 11.25 -6.34
N GLU A 19 10.26 11.90 -7.38
CA GLU A 19 10.46 11.29 -8.70
C GLU A 19 11.42 10.08 -8.64
N LEU A 20 12.50 10.19 -7.86
CA LEU A 20 13.42 9.07 -7.63
C LEU A 20 12.75 7.91 -6.91
N ILE A 21 11.91 8.18 -5.92
CA ILE A 21 11.17 7.14 -5.20
C ILE A 21 10.16 6.47 -6.13
N GLU A 22 9.42 7.25 -6.91
CA GLU A 22 8.42 6.74 -7.86
C GLU A 22 9.08 5.81 -8.89
N ASN A 23 10.18 6.23 -9.52
CA ASN A 23 10.91 5.40 -10.49
C ASN A 23 11.42 4.08 -9.86
N VAL A 24 11.97 4.14 -8.64
CA VAL A 24 12.47 2.93 -7.96
C VAL A 24 11.35 1.99 -7.57
N VAL A 25 10.18 2.52 -7.18
CA VAL A 25 9.00 1.70 -6.87
C VAL A 25 8.51 1.00 -8.13
N GLU A 26 8.42 1.71 -9.27
CA GLU A 26 8.05 1.10 -10.56
C GLU A 26 9.01 -0.02 -10.98
N ASP A 27 10.32 0.22 -10.88
CA ASP A 27 11.34 -0.79 -11.19
C ASP A 27 11.23 -2.02 -10.27
N LEU A 28 10.91 -1.81 -8.99
CA LEU A 28 10.71 -2.91 -8.04
C LEU A 28 9.43 -3.70 -8.35
N MET A 29 8.34 -3.06 -8.73
CA MET A 29 7.11 -3.73 -9.14
C MET A 29 7.37 -4.64 -10.35
N LEU A 30 8.01 -4.10 -11.39
CA LEU A 30 8.38 -4.89 -12.59
C LEU A 30 9.27 -6.09 -12.26
N LEU A 31 10.22 -5.92 -11.33
CA LEU A 31 11.08 -7.01 -10.88
C LEU A 31 10.30 -8.07 -10.09
N LEU A 32 9.36 -7.65 -9.25
CA LEU A 32 8.52 -8.57 -8.48
C LEU A 32 7.61 -9.39 -9.40
N ASP A 33 7.04 -8.79 -10.44
CA ASP A 33 6.26 -9.49 -11.46
C ASP A 33 7.11 -10.53 -12.21
N GLU A 34 8.36 -10.19 -12.54
CA GLU A 34 9.30 -11.13 -13.18
C GLU A 34 9.63 -12.31 -12.26
N ILE A 35 9.72 -12.09 -10.95
CA ILE A 35 10.06 -13.12 -9.97
C ILE A 35 8.85 -14.00 -9.62
N ASP A 36 7.67 -13.42 -9.40
CA ASP A 36 6.45 -14.16 -9.05
C ASP A 36 5.87 -14.88 -10.29
N GLY A 37 6.21 -14.39 -11.48
CA GLY A 37 5.89 -15.04 -12.75
C GLY A 37 4.43 -14.91 -13.16
N ASP A 38 3.66 -14.06 -12.47
CA ASP A 38 2.26 -13.77 -12.74
C ASP A 38 2.04 -12.25 -12.89
N PRO A 39 1.94 -11.73 -14.13
CA PRO A 39 1.66 -10.32 -14.39
C PRO A 39 0.18 -9.94 -14.17
N ASP A 40 -0.72 -10.89 -13.87
CA ASP A 40 -2.15 -10.66 -13.62
C ASP A 40 -2.53 -10.88 -12.14
N ALA A 41 -1.58 -11.19 -11.25
CA ALA A 41 -1.85 -11.47 -9.84
C ALA A 41 -2.35 -10.26 -9.03
N GLU A 42 -2.34 -9.05 -9.62
CA GLU A 42 -2.95 -7.85 -9.01
C GLU A 42 -4.49 -7.86 -9.05
N ASP A 43 -5.13 -8.70 -9.86
CA ASP A 43 -6.61 -8.75 -10.02
C ASP A 43 -7.33 -9.77 -9.11
N ASP A 44 -6.57 -10.58 -8.35
CA ASP A 44 -7.10 -11.61 -7.45
C ASP A 44 -7.21 -11.13 -5.98
N ASP A 45 -7.27 -9.81 -5.75
CA ASP A 45 -7.85 -9.31 -4.50
C ASP A 45 -9.33 -9.75 -4.49
N PRO A 46 -9.74 -10.66 -3.59
CA PRO A 46 -11.15 -11.02 -3.50
C PRO A 46 -11.92 -9.72 -3.25
N PRO A 47 -13.07 -9.50 -3.92
CA PRO A 47 -13.83 -8.27 -3.71
C PRO A 47 -14.01 -8.10 -2.21
N GLU A 48 -13.57 -6.95 -1.66
CA GLU A 48 -13.91 -6.57 -0.30
C GLU A 48 -15.44 -6.65 -0.19
N GLU A 49 -15.95 -7.75 0.35
CA GLU A 49 -17.30 -7.83 0.86
C GLU A 49 -17.34 -6.94 2.10
N GLY A 50 -17.43 -5.64 1.86
CA GLY A 50 -18.07 -4.70 2.75
C GLY A 50 -19.54 -5.10 2.85
N ASP A 51 -19.83 -6.19 3.56
CA ASP A 51 -21.16 -6.46 4.12
C ASP A 51 -21.43 -5.39 5.17
N ASN A 52 -21.92 -4.24 4.69
CA ASN A 52 -22.66 -3.31 5.52
C ASN A 52 -24.00 -3.98 5.84
N GLY A 53 -24.00 -4.87 6.83
CA GLY A 53 -25.17 -5.50 7.41
C GLY A 53 -26.08 -4.48 8.09
N ILE A 54 -26.74 -3.62 7.30
CA ILE A 54 -27.98 -2.96 7.69
C ILE A 54 -29.07 -3.97 7.36
N ALA A 55 -29.33 -4.89 8.30
CA ALA A 55 -30.54 -5.68 8.26
C ALA A 55 -31.73 -4.74 8.50
N GLU A 56 -32.23 -4.17 7.42
CA GLU A 56 -33.65 -3.82 7.31
C GLU A 56 -34.45 -5.10 7.60
N ASN A 57 -35.11 -5.16 8.74
CA ASN A 57 -36.33 -5.94 8.88
C ASN A 57 -37.33 -5.10 9.67
N GLY A 58 -38.20 -4.44 8.91
CA GLY A 58 -39.41 -3.82 9.41
C GLY A 58 -40.44 -4.85 9.90
N LEU A 59 -41.38 -4.32 10.68
CA LEU A 59 -42.77 -4.77 10.88
C LEU A 59 -43.10 -6.25 10.60
N LEU A 60 -43.37 -7.00 11.68
CA LEU A 60 -44.71 -7.51 12.04
C LEU A 60 -44.66 -8.18 13.42
#